data_AF-A0A3B8LES0-F1
#
_entry.id   AF-A0A3B8LES0-F1
#
_cell.length_a   1.000
_cell.length_b   1.000
_cell.length_c   1.000
_cell.angle_alpha   90.00
_cell.angle_beta   90.00
_cell.angle_gamma   90.00
#
_symmetry.space_group_name_H-M   'P 1'
#
loop_
_entity.id
_entity.type
_entity.pdbx_description
1 polymer ?
#
loop_
_entity_poly.entity_id
_entity_poly.type
_entity_poly.pdbx_seq_one_letter_code
_entity_poly.pdbx_strand_id
1 'polypeptide(L)' 'MSLIEAFFNRRMLACILMGFSSGLPLYLLLQLIPAWLRSEGVNLKTIGMFALLQLPYTWKFLWAPMMDRFIPPLLGR' A
#
# COMPACT_ATOMS: atom_id res chain seq x y z
N MET A 1 -0.37 -4.75 -34.24
CA MET A 1 0.22 -3.77 -33.30
C MET A 1 1.09 -4.56 -32.35
N SER A 2 2.42 -4.39 -32.41
CA SER A 2 3.35 -5.26 -31.68
C SER A 2 3.22 -5.02 -30.18
N LEU A 3 3.18 -6.08 -29.36
CA LEU A 3 3.09 -5.97 -27.89
C LEU A 3 4.18 -5.05 -27.31
N ILE A 4 5.35 -5.01 -27.94
CA ILE A 4 6.49 -4.17 -27.54
C ILE A 4 6.18 -2.67 -27.69
N GLU A 5 5.45 -2.28 -28.73
CA GLU A 5 5.05 -0.87 -28.96
C GLU A 5 3.99 -0.41 -27.95
N ALA A 6 3.15 -1.35 -27.47
CA ALA A 6 2.20 -1.05 -26.41
C ALA A 6 2.92 -0.76 -25.08
N PHE A 7 3.94 -1.56 -24.73
CA PHE A 7 4.77 -1.34 -23.54
C PHE A 7 5.56 -0.02 -23.58
N PHE A 8 6.08 0.36 -24.75
CA PHE A 8 6.86 1.59 -24.94
C PHE A 8 6.04 2.85 -25.22
N ASN A 9 4.74 2.83 -24.96
CA ASN A 9 3.91 4.03 -25.06
C ASN A 9 4.16 4.97 -23.86
N ARG A 10 4.25 6.28 -24.11
CA ARG A 10 4.46 7.33 -23.09
C ARG A 10 3.49 7.23 -21.92
N ARG A 11 2.23 6.87 -22.18
CA ARG A 11 1.20 6.67 -21.14
C ARG A 11 1.50 5.48 -20.25
N MET A 12 2.00 4.39 -20.83
CA MET A 12 2.30 3.16 -20.10
C MET A 12 3.54 3.33 -19.22
N LEU A 13 4.58 4.01 -19.73
CA LEU A 13 5.74 4.42 -18.92
C LEU A 13 5.34 5.35 -17.77
N ALA A 14 4.44 6.31 -18.00
CA ALA A 14 3.93 7.17 -16.94
C ALA A 14 3.18 6.37 -15.87
N CYS A 15 2.33 5.40 -16.26
CA CYS A 15 1.66 4.50 -15.32
C CYS A 15 2.64 3.65 -14.51
N ILE A 16 3.72 3.15 -15.13
CA ILE A 16 4.75 2.36 -14.44
C ILE A 16 5.49 3.22 -13.42
N LEU A 17 5.93 4.42 -13.81
CA LEU A 17 6.63 5.34 -12.90
C LEU A 17 5.73 5.80 -11.76
N MET A 18 4.47 6.10 -12.04
CA MET A 18 3.49 6.49 -11.03
C MET A 18 3.17 5.32 -10.08
N GLY A 19 3.01 4.11 -10.63
CA GLY A 19 2.83 2.89 -9.84
C GLY A 19 4.04 2.63 -8.94
N PHE A 20 5.25 2.71 -9.49
CA PHE A 20 6.50 2.58 -8.75
C PHE A 20 6.61 3.62 -7.64
N SER A 21 6.41 4.90 -7.96
CA SER A 21 6.45 5.99 -6.99
C SER A 21 5.40 5.87 -5.89
N SER A 22 4.24 5.29 -6.17
CA SER A 22 3.19 5.07 -5.16
C SER A 22 3.44 3.83 -4.29
N GLY A 23 4.07 2.80 -4.83
CA GLY A 23 4.33 1.53 -4.12
C GLY A 23 5.60 1.54 -3.27
N LEU A 24 6.65 2.24 -3.72
CA LEU A 24 7.95 2.30 -3.04
C LEU A 24 7.86 2.87 -1.62
N PRO A 25 7.21 4.01 -1.37
CA PRO A 25 7.12 4.59 -0.04
C PRO A 25 6.42 3.66 0.95
N LEU A 26 5.33 3.02 0.53
CA LEU A 26 4.58 2.08 1.37
C LEU A 26 5.46 0.89 1.77
N TYR A 27 6.14 0.27 0.80
CA TYR A 27 7.00 -0.88 1.06
C TYR A 27 8.21 -0.51 1.93
N LEU A 28 8.83 0.65 1.64
CA LEU A 28 9.90 1.20 2.48
C LEU A 28 9.43 1.39 3.91
N LEU A 29 8.28 1.99 4.15
CA LEU A 29 7.76 2.19 5.50
C LEU A 29 7.55 0.85 6.22
N LEU A 30 6.94 -0.14 5.55
CA LEU A 30 6.67 -1.45 6.13
C LEU A 30 7.95 -2.20 6.55
N GLN A 31 9.07 -2.00 5.87
CA GLN A 31 10.35 -2.64 6.21
C GLN A 31 11.27 -1.79 7.08
N LEU A 32 11.34 -0.49 6.81
CA LEU A 32 12.25 0.44 7.46
C LEU A 32 11.83 0.73 8.89
N ILE A 33 10.52 0.82 9.18
CA ILE A 33 10.03 1.08 10.54
C ILE A 33 10.45 -0.05 11.51
N PRO A 34 10.21 -1.34 11.22
CA PRO A 34 10.72 -2.43 12.06
C PRO A 34 12.23 -2.45 12.21
N ALA A 35 12.97 -2.16 11.12
CA ALA A 35 14.43 -2.13 11.14
C ALA A 35 14.97 -1.00 12.02
N TRP A 36 14.36 0.19 11.92
CA TRP A 36 14.73 1.36 12.71
C TRP A 36 14.35 1.20 14.18
N LEU A 37 13.15 0.69 14.49
CA LEU A 37 12.75 0.37 15.86
C LEU A 37 13.70 -0.66 16.50
N ARG A 38 14.22 -1.60 15.71
CA ARG A 38 15.21 -2.56 16.19
C ARG A 38 16.56 -1.89 16.50
N SER A 39 17.00 -0.92 15.69
CA SER A 39 18.22 -0.16 15.98
C SER A 39 18.09 0.75 17.21
N GLU A 40 16.90 1.26 17.49
CA GLU A 40 16.59 2.04 18.71
C GLU A 40 16.41 1.17 19.97
N GLY A 41 16.63 -0.16 19.87
CA GLY A 41 16.59 -1.07 21.01
C GLY A 41 15.18 -1.50 21.46
N VAL A 42 14.16 -1.31 20.62
CA VAL A 42 12.78 -1.74 20.91
C VAL A 42 12.68 -3.27 20.90
N ASN A 43 11.96 -3.83 21.87
CA ASN A 43 11.77 -5.27 22.00
C ASN A 43 11.06 -5.88 20.76
N LEU A 44 11.54 -7.05 20.32
CA LEU A 44 10.92 -7.83 19.23
C LEU A 44 9.42 -8.07 19.42
N LYS A 45 8.96 -8.26 20.67
CA LYS A 45 7.55 -8.48 20.95
C LYS A 45 6.71 -7.28 20.50
N THR A 46 7.20 -6.06 20.76
CA THR A 46 6.55 -4.82 20.34
C THR A 46 6.64 -4.61 18.84
N ILE A 47 7.78 -4.94 18.21
CA ILE A 47 7.92 -4.91 16.74
C ILE A 47 6.95 -5.91 16.07
N GLY A 48 6.78 -7.10 16.66
CA GLY A 48 5.79 -8.09 16.21
C GLY A 48 4.35 -7.58 16.34
N MET A 49 4.04 -6.76 17.36
CA MET A 49 2.73 -6.13 17.47
C MET A 49 2.45 -5.14 16.32
N PHE A 50 3.45 -4.52 15.69
CA PHE A 50 3.22 -3.70 14.49
C PHE A 50 2.66 -4.51 13.32
N ALA A 51 2.84 -5.84 13.28
CA ALA A 51 2.18 -6.69 12.29
C ALA A 51 0.64 -6.61 12.38
N LEU A 52 0.08 -6.29 13.56
CA LEU A 52 -1.36 -6.09 13.74
C LEU A 52 -1.88 -4.89 12.95
N LEU A 53 -1.04 -3.89 12.64
CA LEU A 53 -1.41 -2.76 11.78
C LEU A 53 -1.70 -3.19 10.34
N GLN A 54 -1.23 -4.38 9.93
CA GLN A 54 -1.55 -4.93 8.60
C GLN A 54 -2.91 -5.64 8.58
N LEU A 55 -3.53 -5.95 9.73
CA LEU A 55 -4.83 -6.63 9.79
C LEU A 55 -5.93 -5.91 9.00
N PRO A 56 -6.10 -4.58 9.08
CA PRO A 56 -7.07 -3.88 8.24
C PRO A 56 -6.79 -4.06 6.75
N TYR A 57 -5.53 -4.11 6.34
CA TYR A 57 -5.15 -4.37 4.95
C TYR A 57 -5.50 -5.81 4.52
N THR A 58 -5.23 -6.80 5.37
CA THR A 58 -5.55 -8.22 5.09
C THR A 58 -7.06 -8.48 5.11
N TRP A 59 -7.78 -7.88 6.06
CA TRP A 59 -9.24 -7.99 6.18
C TRP A 59 -10.00 -6.99 5.32
N LYS A 60 -9.34 -6.42 4.30
CA LYS A 60 -9.98 -5.55 3.32
C LYS A 60 -11.20 -6.19 2.69
N PHE A 61 -11.22 -7.51 2.49
CA PHE A 61 -12.41 -8.21 1.97
C PHE A 61 -13.65 -8.09 2.86
N LEU A 62 -13.47 -7.93 4.17
CA LEU A 62 -14.58 -7.89 5.14
C LEU A 62 -15.19 -6.49 5.22
N TRP A 63 -14.35 -5.45 5.23
CA TRP A 63 -14.82 -4.06 5.39
C TRP A 63 -14.98 -3.30 4.07
N ALA A 64 -14.31 -3.70 2.98
CA ALA A 64 -14.52 -3.09 1.66
C ALA A 64 -16.00 -3.06 1.23
N PRO A 65 -16.79 -4.15 1.30
CA PRO A 65 -18.20 -4.10 0.93
C PRO A 65 -19.03 -3.21 1.86
N MET A 66 -18.59 -3.02 3.11
CA MET A 66 -19.21 -2.07 4.02
C MET A 66 -18.92 -0.64 3.56
N MET A 67 -17.66 -0.30 3.27
CA MET A 67 -17.29 1.02 2.78
C MET A 67 -17.87 1.35 1.40
N ASP A 68 -17.97 0.38 0.49
CA ASP A 68 -18.56 0.57 -0.84
C ASP A 68 -20.08 0.81 -0.77
N ARG A 69 -20.75 0.31 0.27
CA ARG A 69 -22.22 0.43 0.45
C ARG A 69 -22.62 1.65 1.26
N PHE A 70 -21.76 2.13 2.15
CA PHE A 70 -21.98 3.33 2.96
C PHE A 70 -21.23 4.51 2.35
N ILE A 71 -21.79 5.11 1.30
CA ILE A 71 -21.31 6.39 0.77
C ILE A 71 -21.71 7.48 1.77
N PRO A 72 -20.76 8.14 2.45
CA PRO A 72 -21.10 9.24 3.35
C PRO A 72 -21.74 10.38 2.54
N PRO A 73 -22.88 10.93 3.00
CA PRO A 73 -23.64 11.94 2.24
C PRO A 73 -22.87 13.24 1.98
N LEU A 74 -21.72 13.45 2.64
CA LEU A 74 -20.85 14.60 2.46
C LEU A 74 -19.76 14.43 1.38
N LEU A 75 -19.47 13.20 0.93
CA LEU A 75 -18.42 12.91 -0.06
C LEU A 75 -18.96 12.27 -1.34
N GLY A 76 -20.28 12.16 -1.48
CA GLY A 76 -20.95 11.53 -2.63
C GLY A 76 -21.40 12.54 -3.69
N ARG A 77 -20.80 12.46 -4.87
CA ARG A 77 -21.49 12.56 -6.17
C ARG A 77 -21.34 11.22 -6.87
#